data_AF-A0A519UIF6-F1
#
_entry.id   AF-A0A519UIF6-F1
#
_cell.length_a   1.000
_cell.length_b   1.000
_cell.length_c   1.000
_cell.angle_alpha   90.00
_cell.angle_beta   90.00
_cell.angle_gamma   90.00
#
_symmetry.space_group_name_H-M   'P 1'
#
loop_
_entity.id
_entity.type
_entity.pdbx_description
1 polymer ?
#
loop_
_entity_poly.entity_id
_entity_poly.type
_entity_poly.pdbx_seq_one_letter_code
_entity_poly.pdbx_strand_id
1 'polypeptide(L)'
;YGNVGSGSGIVVNAANGVDFDIFSDVSTPSAPVNSAFLTATPSGASFDNLYTVSLTAGTATPVDRIGNGSNLSGVAALPTADPNAVLWTGNVGPDWGTAGNWSPMRVPGATDNVFIPTGRPNQPTVSSAQQANNLALGIGTTLTTAPGGVLSLNGNFANNSGTLAGSGSGEVRFVGTTAQSISGTVSSFQNLTAANAAGVTASGPVQVVQVLRATNNLASGGNVTLLSSADGTALIAEAGGQVTGNITVQRYIDPSRNSGLGYRHYGAPVSGSTVNDLATTGFSPVVNPDFNTSATPGQVSPFPTVYSYNQDRIATVTSSYSDFDKGWVSPGALTDALVVGTGYAVNIPGTALVDFVGTANRGAVTVAAARGTSADAGWQLLANPYP
;
A
#
# COMPACT_ATOMS: atom_id res chain seq x y z
N TYR A 1 26.02 -24.52 -43.53
CA TYR A 1 24.63 -24.27 -43.96
C TYR A 1 24.55 -22.82 -44.45
N GLY A 2 24.01 -22.55 -45.65
CA GLY A 2 24.06 -21.22 -46.30
C GLY A 2 22.75 -20.41 -46.24
N ASN A 3 21.74 -20.88 -45.51
CA ASN A 3 20.43 -20.24 -45.39
C ASN A 3 19.80 -20.58 -44.01
N VAL A 4 18.96 -19.69 -43.48
CA VAL A 4 18.13 -19.88 -42.28
C VAL A 4 16.72 -20.32 -42.69
N GLY A 5 16.56 -21.58 -43.10
CA GLY A 5 15.25 -22.09 -43.57
C GLY A 5 14.76 -21.43 -44.87
N SER A 6 13.89 -22.13 -45.61
CA SER A 6 13.43 -21.64 -46.93
C SER A 6 12.53 -20.41 -46.86
N GLY A 7 11.94 -20.11 -45.69
CA GLY A 7 11.01 -19.00 -45.49
C GLY A 7 11.64 -17.67 -45.04
N SER A 8 12.89 -17.66 -44.56
CA SER A 8 13.48 -16.44 -43.96
C SER A 8 13.83 -15.36 -44.96
N GLY A 9 14.18 -15.74 -46.19
CA GLY A 9 14.69 -14.83 -47.22
C GLY A 9 16.14 -14.38 -46.99
N ILE A 10 16.87 -14.96 -46.03
CA ILE A 10 18.24 -14.54 -45.69
C ILE A 10 19.26 -15.57 -46.14
N VAL A 11 20.18 -15.16 -47.02
CA VAL A 11 21.40 -15.92 -47.31
C VAL A 11 22.47 -15.53 -46.31
N VAL A 12 23.02 -16.50 -45.56
CA VAL A 12 23.94 -16.23 -44.45
C VAL A 12 25.39 -16.51 -44.80
N ASN A 13 26.30 -15.77 -44.18
CA ASN A 13 27.71 -16.12 -44.16
C ASN A 13 27.90 -17.38 -43.30
N ALA A 14 28.20 -18.51 -43.96
CA ALA A 14 28.33 -19.80 -43.31
C ALA A 14 29.45 -19.88 -42.25
N ALA A 15 30.40 -18.94 -42.26
CA ALA A 15 31.49 -18.89 -41.29
C ALA A 15 31.07 -18.32 -39.92
N ASN A 16 29.98 -17.54 -39.87
CA ASN A 16 29.64 -16.73 -38.69
C ASN A 16 28.44 -17.26 -37.89
N GLY A 17 27.89 -18.41 -38.27
CA GLY A 17 26.77 -19.01 -37.53
C GLY A 17 25.50 -18.17 -37.55
N VAL A 18 24.48 -18.68 -36.89
CA VAL A 18 23.14 -18.09 -36.77
C VAL A 18 22.64 -18.47 -35.39
N ASP A 19 22.05 -17.52 -34.67
CA ASP A 19 21.37 -17.78 -33.40
C ASP A 19 19.89 -17.47 -33.53
N PHE A 20 19.04 -18.35 -33.00
CA PHE A 20 17.60 -18.24 -33.13
C PHE A 20 16.93 -18.56 -31.81
N ASP A 21 16.21 -17.58 -31.28
CA ASP A 21 15.56 -17.68 -29.99
C ASP A 21 14.05 -17.42 -30.13
N ILE A 22 13.26 -18.21 -29.42
CA ILE A 22 11.83 -18.00 -29.25
C ILE A 22 11.59 -17.60 -27.79
N PHE A 23 10.93 -16.47 -27.61
CA PHE A 23 10.43 -16.03 -26.32
C PHE A 23 8.92 -16.26 -26.24
N SER A 24 8.49 -16.94 -25.19
CA SER A 24 7.08 -17.12 -24.85
C SER A 24 6.68 -16.15 -23.75
N ASP A 25 5.79 -15.21 -24.06
CA ASP A 25 5.07 -14.45 -23.04
C ASP A 25 3.97 -15.33 -22.44
N VAL A 26 4.16 -15.68 -21.17
CA VAL A 26 3.26 -16.52 -20.38
C VAL A 26 2.41 -15.72 -19.40
N SER A 27 2.30 -14.40 -19.57
CA SER A 27 1.40 -13.55 -18.77
C SER A 27 -0.07 -13.99 -18.88
N THR A 28 -0.44 -14.67 -19.97
CA THR A 28 -1.74 -15.34 -20.17
C THR A 28 -1.54 -16.83 -20.49
N PRO A 29 -1.43 -17.71 -19.49
CA PRO A 29 -1.01 -19.11 -19.70
C PRO A 29 -1.90 -19.96 -20.63
N SER A 30 -3.17 -19.61 -20.77
CA SER A 30 -4.11 -20.29 -21.69
C SER A 30 -3.93 -19.90 -23.16
N ALA A 31 -3.18 -18.84 -23.45
CA ALA A 31 -2.93 -18.33 -24.80
C ALA A 31 -1.56 -17.61 -24.85
N PRO A 32 -0.43 -18.32 -24.67
CA PRO A 32 0.88 -17.71 -24.67
C PRO A 32 1.18 -17.06 -26.03
N VAL A 33 1.77 -15.88 -26.00
CA VAL A 33 2.19 -15.16 -27.21
C VAL A 33 3.67 -15.43 -27.43
N ASN A 34 4.02 -15.94 -28.60
CA ASN A 34 5.40 -16.27 -28.94
C ASN A 34 5.98 -15.23 -29.91
N SER A 35 7.18 -14.76 -29.59
CA SER A 35 8.00 -13.90 -30.45
C SER A 35 9.29 -14.62 -30.79
N ALA A 36 9.72 -14.55 -32.04
CA ALA A 36 10.94 -15.19 -32.50
C ALA A 36 11.93 -14.17 -33.05
N PHE A 37 13.19 -14.37 -32.70
CA PHE A 37 14.29 -13.50 -33.07
C PHE A 37 15.43 -14.33 -33.64
N LEU A 38 16.16 -13.69 -34.54
CA LEU A 38 17.24 -14.30 -35.29
C LEU A 38 18.40 -13.33 -35.34
N THR A 39 19.61 -13.79 -35.06
CA THR A 39 20.83 -13.06 -35.38
C THR A 39 21.56 -13.79 -36.49
N ALA A 40 21.99 -13.04 -37.50
CA ALA A 40 22.73 -13.62 -38.61
C ALA A 40 23.63 -12.58 -39.28
N THR A 41 24.80 -13.00 -39.74
CA THR A 41 25.58 -12.25 -40.73
C THR A 41 25.05 -12.55 -42.13
N PRO A 42 24.53 -11.57 -42.89
CA PRO A 42 24.22 -11.78 -44.30
C PRO A 42 25.46 -12.17 -45.10
N SER A 43 25.27 -12.94 -46.17
CA SER A 43 26.35 -13.28 -47.11
C SER A 43 27.00 -12.01 -47.67
N GLY A 44 28.32 -11.92 -47.57
CA GLY A 44 29.11 -10.75 -48.01
C GLY A 44 29.11 -9.55 -47.05
N ALA A 45 28.36 -9.60 -45.93
CA ALA A 45 28.40 -8.55 -44.92
C ALA A 45 29.54 -8.78 -43.90
N SER A 46 30.09 -7.68 -43.39
CA SER A 46 31.08 -7.67 -42.30
C SER A 46 30.46 -7.37 -40.93
N PHE A 47 29.14 -7.53 -40.81
CA PHE A 47 28.36 -7.19 -39.62
C PHE A 47 27.17 -8.13 -39.47
N ASP A 48 26.71 -8.30 -38.23
CA ASP A 48 25.54 -9.11 -37.94
C ASP A 48 24.30 -8.20 -37.85
N ASN A 49 23.14 -8.78 -38.10
CA ASN A 49 21.86 -8.09 -37.95
C ASN A 49 20.98 -8.89 -36.99
N LEU A 50 20.17 -8.16 -36.21
CA LEU A 50 19.03 -8.71 -35.50
C LEU A 50 17.82 -8.70 -36.43
N TYR A 51 17.05 -9.76 -36.43
CA TYR A 51 15.80 -9.89 -37.17
C TYR A 51 14.66 -10.33 -36.25
N THR A 52 13.45 -9.87 -36.53
CA THR A 52 12.23 -10.54 -36.06
C THR A 52 11.84 -11.62 -37.06
N VAL A 53 11.27 -12.73 -36.57
CA VAL A 53 10.82 -13.84 -37.42
C VAL A 53 9.33 -14.07 -37.23
N SER A 54 8.58 -14.06 -38.33
CA SER A 54 7.19 -14.49 -38.33
C SER A 54 7.13 -16.00 -38.10
N LEU A 55 6.57 -16.43 -36.96
CA LEU A 55 6.41 -17.86 -36.67
C LEU A 55 5.41 -18.56 -37.60
N THR A 56 4.53 -17.80 -38.28
CA THR A 56 3.55 -18.34 -39.24
C THR A 56 4.11 -18.41 -40.66
N ALA A 57 4.82 -17.36 -41.09
CA ALA A 57 5.31 -17.26 -42.47
C ALA A 57 6.79 -17.65 -42.64
N GLY A 58 7.54 -17.76 -41.54
CA GLY A 58 8.99 -18.00 -41.52
C GLY A 58 9.83 -16.82 -41.98
N THR A 59 9.22 -15.71 -42.42
CA THR A 59 9.89 -14.53 -42.96
C THR A 59 10.67 -13.78 -41.88
N ALA A 60 11.94 -13.46 -42.15
CA ALA A 60 12.77 -12.67 -41.26
C ALA A 60 12.83 -11.20 -41.72
N THR A 61 12.59 -10.27 -40.79
CA THR A 61 12.59 -8.82 -41.06
C THR A 61 13.69 -8.16 -40.25
N PRO A 62 14.60 -7.38 -40.88
CA PRO A 62 15.71 -6.75 -40.18
C PRO A 62 15.22 -5.71 -39.16
N VAL A 63 15.82 -5.73 -37.98
CA VAL A 63 15.59 -4.78 -36.88
C VAL A 63 16.72 -3.74 -36.87
N ASP A 64 17.96 -4.20 -36.66
CA ASP A 64 19.16 -3.32 -36.63
C ASP A 64 20.45 -4.13 -36.80
N ARG A 65 21.56 -3.45 -37.05
CA ARG A 65 22.91 -4.00 -37.02
C ARG A 65 23.35 -4.25 -35.58
N ILE A 66 23.81 -5.47 -35.29
CA ILE A 66 24.38 -5.85 -34.00
C ILE A 66 25.75 -6.50 -34.26
N GLY A 67 26.81 -6.02 -33.63
CA GLY A 67 28.14 -6.61 -33.83
C GLY A 67 28.81 -6.35 -35.18
N ASN A 68 29.88 -7.11 -35.44
CA ASN A 68 30.84 -6.86 -36.52
C ASN A 68 31.25 -8.15 -37.25
N GLY A 69 30.30 -9.07 -37.45
CA GLY A 69 30.54 -10.31 -38.19
C GLY A 69 31.17 -11.39 -37.32
N SER A 70 30.83 -11.41 -36.03
CA SER A 70 31.25 -12.45 -35.08
C SER A 70 30.08 -13.40 -34.86
N ASN A 71 30.34 -14.68 -34.59
CA ASN A 71 29.28 -15.63 -34.22
C ASN A 71 28.65 -15.22 -32.87
N LEU A 72 27.64 -14.34 -32.93
CA LEU A 72 26.88 -13.86 -31.79
C LEU A 72 25.94 -14.99 -31.35
N SER A 73 26.29 -15.69 -30.27
CA SER A 73 25.46 -16.70 -29.63
C SER A 73 24.95 -16.23 -28.27
N GLY A 74 23.76 -16.68 -27.88
CA GLY A 74 23.13 -16.34 -26.60
C GLY A 74 22.44 -14.98 -26.61
N VAL A 75 21.94 -14.53 -27.77
CA VAL A 75 21.22 -13.26 -27.86
C VAL A 75 19.79 -13.44 -27.37
N ALA A 76 19.61 -13.38 -26.05
CA ALA A 76 18.28 -13.28 -25.45
C ALA A 76 17.58 -12.04 -26.01
N ALA A 77 16.51 -12.26 -26.75
CA ALA A 77 15.77 -11.22 -27.45
C ALA A 77 15.46 -10.03 -26.55
N LEU A 78 15.86 -8.83 -27.00
CA LEU A 78 15.39 -7.59 -26.42
C LEU A 78 13.87 -7.54 -26.60
N PRO A 79 13.07 -7.39 -25.53
CA PRO A 79 11.64 -7.17 -25.67
C PRO A 79 11.40 -5.99 -26.61
N THR A 80 10.39 -6.09 -27.48
CA THR A 80 9.93 -4.94 -28.27
C THR A 80 9.78 -3.76 -27.33
N ALA A 81 10.58 -2.71 -27.53
CA ALA A 81 10.57 -1.54 -26.66
C ALA A 81 9.13 -1.04 -26.58
N ASP A 82 8.57 -1.01 -25.37
CA ASP A 82 7.26 -0.41 -25.15
C ASP A 82 7.36 1.06 -25.61
N PRO A 83 6.61 1.47 -26.65
CA PRO A 83 6.71 2.83 -27.18
C PRO A 83 6.31 3.89 -26.15
N ASN A 84 5.57 3.47 -25.11
CA ASN A 84 5.17 4.31 -23.99
C ASN A 84 6.16 4.25 -22.83
N ALA A 85 7.23 3.45 -22.89
CA ALA A 85 8.22 3.40 -21.83
C ALA A 85 8.97 4.73 -21.71
N VAL A 86 8.98 5.28 -20.50
CA VAL A 86 9.76 6.47 -20.15
C VAL A 86 10.57 6.19 -18.89
N LEU A 87 11.89 6.32 -19.01
CA LEU A 87 12.86 5.95 -17.99
C LEU A 87 13.36 7.19 -17.26
N TRP A 88 13.34 7.19 -15.93
CA TRP A 88 14.03 8.21 -15.17
C TRP A 88 15.55 8.04 -15.31
N THR A 89 16.23 9.07 -15.81
CA THR A 89 17.69 9.16 -15.82
C THR A 89 18.19 9.96 -14.62
N GLY A 90 17.50 11.04 -14.26
CA GLY A 90 17.90 11.95 -13.19
C GLY A 90 19.20 12.71 -13.48
N ASN A 91 19.64 12.82 -14.74
CA ASN A 91 20.94 13.38 -15.09
C ASN A 91 21.03 14.91 -14.95
N VAL A 92 19.89 15.62 -14.99
CA VAL A 92 19.84 17.09 -14.89
C VAL A 92 19.52 17.55 -13.46
N GLY A 93 18.68 16.82 -12.73
CA GLY A 93 18.31 17.16 -11.36
C GLY A 93 17.16 16.29 -10.83
N PRO A 94 16.56 16.65 -9.67
CA PRO A 94 15.50 15.85 -9.07
C PRO A 94 14.10 16.15 -9.63
N ASP A 95 13.89 17.27 -10.33
CA ASP A 95 12.56 17.69 -10.75
C ASP A 95 11.93 16.75 -11.81
N TRP A 96 10.78 16.15 -11.46
CA TRP A 96 9.98 15.30 -12.36
C TRP A 96 9.60 16.05 -13.64
N GLY A 97 9.30 17.35 -13.55
CA GLY A 97 8.86 18.18 -14.67
C GLY A 97 9.95 18.54 -15.67
N THR A 98 11.21 18.16 -15.44
CA THR A 98 12.33 18.50 -16.32
C THR A 98 12.59 17.38 -17.34
N ALA A 99 12.31 17.64 -18.62
CA ALA A 99 12.46 16.65 -19.70
C ALA A 99 13.86 16.02 -19.81
N GLY A 100 14.92 16.76 -19.44
CA GLY A 100 16.30 16.26 -19.42
C GLY A 100 16.57 15.15 -18.39
N ASN A 101 15.65 14.91 -17.45
CA ASN A 101 15.72 13.81 -16.49
C ASN A 101 15.10 12.50 -16.99
N TRP A 102 14.62 12.46 -18.23
CA TRP A 102 13.90 11.30 -18.78
C TRP A 102 14.56 10.77 -20.05
N SER A 103 14.37 9.49 -20.32
CA SER A 103 14.70 8.85 -21.59
C SER A 103 13.48 8.11 -22.13
N PRO A 104 12.98 8.45 -23.33
CA PRO A 104 13.43 9.56 -24.17
C PRO A 104 13.22 10.91 -23.47
N MET A 105 13.89 11.98 -23.95
CA MET A 105 13.95 13.31 -23.34
C MET A 105 12.59 14.04 -23.38
N ARG A 106 11.62 13.55 -22.63
CA ARG A 106 10.26 14.10 -22.49
C ARG A 106 9.74 13.84 -21.08
N VAL A 107 8.91 14.75 -20.56
CA VAL A 107 8.18 14.52 -19.31
C VAL A 107 7.08 13.48 -19.56
N PRO A 108 6.91 12.45 -18.70
CA PRO A 108 5.84 11.48 -18.83
C PRO A 108 4.44 12.13 -18.81
N GLY A 109 3.55 11.61 -19.66
CA GLY A 109 2.12 11.92 -19.65
C GLY A 109 1.25 10.74 -19.25
N ALA A 110 -0.08 10.92 -19.26
CA ALA A 110 -1.06 9.91 -18.84
C ALA A 110 -1.02 8.56 -19.59
N THR A 111 -0.31 8.46 -20.73
CA THR A 111 -0.14 7.22 -21.49
C THR A 111 1.21 6.56 -21.29
N ASP A 112 2.17 7.24 -20.65
CA ASP A 112 3.56 6.77 -20.53
C ASP A 112 3.74 5.82 -19.34
N ASN A 113 4.40 4.69 -19.58
CA ASN A 113 4.77 3.72 -18.58
C ASN A 113 6.13 4.09 -17.99
N VAL A 114 6.11 4.59 -16.75
CA VAL A 114 7.29 5.11 -16.09
C VAL A 114 8.02 4.04 -15.31
N PHE A 115 9.34 3.95 -15.50
CA PHE A 115 10.22 3.18 -14.64
C PHE A 115 11.31 4.08 -14.05
N ILE A 116 11.48 4.02 -12.73
CA ILE A 116 12.57 4.69 -12.01
C ILE A 116 13.59 3.60 -11.63
N PRO A 117 14.77 3.52 -12.28
CA PRO A 117 15.72 2.45 -12.02
C PRO A 117 16.58 2.74 -10.80
N THR A 118 17.22 1.70 -10.28
CA THR A 118 18.26 1.85 -9.25
C THR A 118 19.46 2.67 -9.75
N GLY A 119 20.23 3.23 -8.81
CA GLY A 119 21.52 3.86 -9.07
C GLY A 119 21.48 5.20 -9.82
N ARG A 120 20.34 5.89 -9.85
CA ARG A 120 20.23 7.20 -10.53
C ARG A 120 20.85 8.32 -9.68
N PRO A 121 21.60 9.26 -10.30
CA PRO A 121 22.34 10.29 -9.59
C PRO A 121 21.44 11.25 -8.81
N ASN A 122 20.24 11.53 -9.33
CA ASN A 122 19.20 12.27 -8.63
C ASN A 122 17.91 11.44 -8.58
N GLN A 123 17.20 11.51 -7.45
CA GLN A 123 15.92 10.83 -7.24
C GLN A 123 14.76 11.78 -7.58
N PRO A 124 13.66 11.28 -8.19
CA PRO A 124 12.60 12.15 -8.69
C PRO A 124 11.78 12.81 -7.57
N THR A 125 11.41 14.06 -7.80
CA THR A 125 10.57 14.88 -6.94
C THR A 125 9.44 15.50 -7.75
N VAL A 126 8.20 15.22 -7.35
CA VAL A 126 6.98 15.80 -7.89
C VAL A 126 6.63 17.01 -7.02
N SER A 127 6.75 18.21 -7.57
CA SER A 127 6.48 19.50 -6.89
C SER A 127 5.32 20.29 -7.50
N SER A 128 4.72 19.75 -8.57
CA SER A 128 3.57 20.31 -9.29
C SER A 128 2.69 19.16 -9.82
N ALA A 129 1.63 19.46 -10.56
CA ALA A 129 0.79 18.45 -11.19
C ALA A 129 1.56 17.69 -12.29
N GLN A 130 1.66 16.38 -12.16
CA GLN A 130 2.35 15.46 -13.06
C GLN A 130 1.46 14.24 -13.36
N GLN A 131 1.75 13.54 -14.45
CA GLN A 131 0.98 12.37 -14.88
C GLN A 131 1.88 11.22 -15.31
N ALA A 132 1.37 10.00 -15.19
CA ALA A 132 1.92 8.80 -15.81
C ALA A 132 0.78 7.80 -16.05
N ASN A 133 0.98 6.83 -16.94
CA ASN A 133 0.12 5.65 -16.99
C ASN A 133 0.49 4.72 -15.83
N ASN A 134 1.45 3.82 -16.05
CA ASN A 134 2.00 2.97 -15.00
C ASN A 134 3.21 3.64 -14.36
N LEU A 135 3.49 3.29 -13.10
CA LEU A 135 4.73 3.68 -12.43
C LEU A 135 5.32 2.51 -11.66
N ALA A 136 6.58 2.18 -11.98
CA ALA A 136 7.37 1.21 -11.26
C ALA A 136 8.61 1.85 -10.62
N LEU A 137 8.80 1.61 -9.32
CA LEU A 137 10.02 1.95 -8.60
C LEU A 137 10.97 0.76 -8.57
N GLY A 138 12.23 0.97 -8.96
CA GLY A 138 13.30 0.00 -8.81
C GLY A 138 13.86 -0.03 -7.38
N ILE A 139 14.67 -1.03 -7.11
CA ILE A 139 15.30 -1.23 -5.80
C ILE A 139 16.12 0.00 -5.36
N GLY A 140 15.93 0.41 -4.11
CA GLY A 140 16.67 1.51 -3.48
C GLY A 140 16.39 2.90 -4.06
N THR A 141 15.37 3.04 -4.91
CA THR A 141 14.95 4.34 -5.45
C THR A 141 14.06 5.07 -4.46
N THR A 142 13.98 6.40 -4.58
CA THR A 142 13.08 7.23 -3.79
C THR A 142 12.26 8.11 -4.72
N LEU A 143 10.94 8.06 -4.61
CA LEU A 143 10.05 9.05 -5.24
C LEU A 143 9.56 10.02 -4.16
N THR A 144 9.79 11.31 -4.36
CA THR A 144 9.31 12.35 -3.44
C THR A 144 8.07 13.05 -3.98
N THR A 145 7.00 13.13 -3.20
CA THR A 145 5.85 14.02 -3.43
C THR A 145 5.96 15.23 -2.50
N ALA A 146 6.48 16.34 -3.01
CA ALA A 146 6.67 17.57 -2.23
C ALA A 146 5.32 18.28 -1.98
N PRO A 147 5.25 19.24 -1.04
CA PRO A 147 4.04 20.02 -0.82
C PRO A 147 3.59 20.71 -2.13
N GLY A 148 2.31 20.54 -2.49
CA GLY A 148 1.74 21.01 -3.76
C GLY A 148 1.95 20.08 -4.97
N GLY A 149 2.80 19.05 -4.84
CA GLY A 149 3.01 18.02 -5.85
C GLY A 149 1.86 17.03 -5.92
N VAL A 150 1.36 16.77 -7.13
CA VAL A 150 0.30 15.80 -7.38
C VAL A 150 0.70 14.90 -8.53
N LEU A 151 0.88 13.62 -8.27
CA LEU A 151 1.11 12.62 -9.31
C LEU A 151 -0.18 11.85 -9.60
N SER A 152 -0.71 12.00 -10.81
CA SER A 152 -1.90 11.26 -11.26
C SER A 152 -1.48 10.06 -12.12
N LEU A 153 -1.90 8.87 -11.71
CA LEU A 153 -1.64 7.60 -12.38
C LEU A 153 -2.92 7.12 -13.08
N ASN A 154 -2.80 6.80 -14.37
CA ASN A 154 -3.89 6.21 -15.16
C ASN A 154 -3.84 4.67 -15.18
N GLY A 155 -2.71 4.09 -14.77
CA GLY A 155 -2.44 2.67 -14.66
C GLY A 155 -1.92 2.27 -13.27
N ASN A 156 -1.25 1.13 -13.18
CA ASN A 156 -0.82 0.52 -11.94
C ASN A 156 0.41 1.20 -11.33
N PHE A 157 0.54 1.06 -10.01
CA PHE A 157 1.73 1.43 -9.27
C PHE A 157 2.40 0.18 -8.69
N ALA A 158 3.70 0.01 -8.92
CA ALA A 158 4.50 -1.09 -8.41
C ALA A 158 5.75 -0.59 -7.68
N ASN A 159 5.88 -0.91 -6.39
CA ASN A 159 7.08 -0.59 -5.62
C ASN A 159 7.98 -1.82 -5.48
N ASN A 160 9.07 -1.91 -6.25
CA ASN A 160 9.99 -3.06 -6.19
C ASN A 160 11.17 -2.75 -5.25
N SER A 161 10.87 -2.56 -3.96
CA SER A 161 11.84 -2.20 -2.91
C SER A 161 12.43 -0.79 -3.06
N GLY A 162 11.65 0.15 -3.59
CA GLY A 162 11.88 1.58 -3.48
C GLY A 162 11.16 2.21 -2.29
N THR A 163 11.27 3.52 -2.17
CA THR A 163 10.71 4.34 -1.09
C THR A 163 9.82 5.43 -1.68
N LEU A 164 8.63 5.60 -1.11
CA LEU A 164 7.88 6.84 -1.28
C LEU A 164 8.20 7.77 -0.11
N ALA A 165 8.65 8.96 -0.44
CA ALA A 165 8.75 10.07 0.49
C ALA A 165 7.66 11.08 0.12
N GLY A 166 6.99 11.64 1.11
CA GLY A 166 6.07 12.74 0.88
C GLY A 166 5.97 13.64 2.09
N SER A 167 5.53 14.87 1.87
CA SER A 167 5.34 15.83 2.96
C SER A 167 4.23 16.82 2.63
N GLY A 168 3.60 17.36 3.67
CA GLY A 168 2.52 18.34 3.54
C GLY A 168 1.41 17.83 2.61
N SER A 169 1.08 18.62 1.59
CA SER A 169 0.03 18.31 0.61
C SER A 169 0.46 17.43 -0.56
N GLY A 170 1.66 16.82 -0.52
CA GLY A 170 2.11 15.87 -1.54
C GLY A 170 1.15 14.68 -1.69
N GLU A 171 0.79 14.34 -2.93
CA GLU A 171 -0.31 13.41 -3.22
C GLU A 171 -0.03 12.50 -4.43
N VAL A 172 -0.50 11.25 -4.33
CA VAL A 172 -0.65 10.33 -5.47
C VAL A 172 -2.13 10.01 -5.69
N ARG A 173 -2.60 10.14 -6.94
CA ARG A 173 -3.99 9.90 -7.35
C ARG A 173 -4.08 8.77 -8.36
N PHE A 174 -5.00 7.84 -8.16
CA PHE A 174 -5.34 6.81 -9.13
C PHE A 174 -6.61 7.23 -9.87
N VAL A 175 -6.47 7.58 -11.15
CA VAL A 175 -7.48 8.25 -11.99
C VAL A 175 -7.76 7.51 -13.31
N GLY A 176 -7.34 6.25 -13.41
CA GLY A 176 -7.49 5.43 -14.61
C GLY A 176 -8.95 5.15 -14.99
N THR A 177 -9.12 4.48 -16.12
CA THR A 177 -10.44 4.01 -16.61
C THR A 177 -10.57 2.48 -16.58
N THR A 178 -9.46 1.76 -16.43
CA THR A 178 -9.43 0.31 -16.16
C THR A 178 -9.05 0.09 -14.69
N ALA A 179 -9.43 -1.04 -14.11
CA ALA A 179 -9.09 -1.34 -12.72
C ALA A 179 -7.58 -1.18 -12.47
N GLN A 180 -7.22 -0.50 -11.37
CA GLN A 180 -5.83 -0.22 -11.00
C GLN A 180 -5.40 -1.00 -9.75
N SER A 181 -4.12 -1.29 -9.65
CA SER A 181 -3.51 -1.94 -8.48
C SER A 181 -2.31 -1.18 -7.93
N ILE A 182 -2.14 -1.24 -6.62
CA ILE A 182 -0.93 -0.87 -5.89
C ILE A 182 -0.25 -2.16 -5.44
N SER A 183 0.96 -2.46 -5.92
CA SER A 183 1.65 -3.73 -5.69
C SER A 183 3.11 -3.57 -5.28
N GLY A 184 3.74 -4.68 -4.91
CA GLY A 184 5.14 -4.74 -4.49
C GLY A 184 5.32 -4.62 -2.98
N THR A 185 6.43 -4.03 -2.56
CA THR A 185 6.77 -3.78 -1.16
C THR A 185 5.97 -2.61 -0.58
N VAL A 186 6.14 -2.39 0.73
CA VAL A 186 5.48 -1.29 1.46
C VAL A 186 5.61 0.04 0.73
N SER A 187 4.48 0.70 0.49
CA SER A 187 4.41 2.02 -0.13
C SER A 187 3.74 3.01 0.81
N SER A 188 4.49 3.99 1.31
CA SER A 188 3.99 4.98 2.25
C SER A 188 3.62 6.28 1.54
N PHE A 189 2.32 6.50 1.37
CA PHE A 189 1.77 7.68 0.72
C PHE A 189 1.50 8.78 1.74
N GLN A 190 1.98 9.99 1.45
CA GLN A 190 1.64 11.16 2.29
C GLN A 190 0.13 11.43 2.22
N ASN A 191 -0.40 11.60 1.01
CA ASN A 191 -1.82 11.59 0.71
C ASN A 191 -2.06 10.61 -0.45
N LEU A 192 -3.11 9.80 -0.34
CA LEU A 192 -3.52 8.84 -1.37
C LEU A 192 -4.98 9.12 -1.78
N THR A 193 -5.23 9.22 -3.07
CA THR A 193 -6.59 9.36 -3.60
C THR A 193 -6.93 8.22 -4.56
N ALA A 194 -7.98 7.46 -4.24
CA ALA A 194 -8.61 6.50 -5.13
C ALA A 194 -9.79 7.18 -5.85
N ALA A 195 -9.58 7.55 -7.11
CA ALA A 195 -10.55 8.27 -7.94
C ALA A 195 -10.98 7.50 -9.19
N ASN A 196 -10.46 6.31 -9.42
CA ASN A 196 -10.84 5.46 -10.55
C ASN A 196 -12.16 4.72 -10.28
N ALA A 197 -13.16 4.95 -11.13
CA ALA A 197 -14.47 4.33 -11.04
C ALA A 197 -14.46 2.81 -11.31
N ALA A 198 -13.47 2.30 -12.04
CA ALA A 198 -13.24 0.86 -12.22
C ALA A 198 -12.60 0.20 -10.97
N GLY A 199 -12.25 0.99 -9.96
CA GLY A 199 -11.72 0.54 -8.68
C GLY A 199 -10.19 0.56 -8.60
N VAL A 200 -9.69 0.74 -7.38
CA VAL A 200 -8.27 0.63 -7.02
C VAL A 200 -8.11 -0.50 -6.01
N THR A 201 -7.15 -1.40 -6.21
CA THR A 201 -6.87 -2.50 -5.26
C THR A 201 -5.49 -2.33 -4.63
N ALA A 202 -5.40 -2.39 -3.31
CA ALA A 202 -4.13 -2.54 -2.61
C ALA A 202 -3.72 -4.02 -2.61
N SER A 203 -2.94 -4.41 -3.63
CA SER A 203 -2.42 -5.77 -3.82
C SER A 203 -1.09 -6.02 -3.09
N GLY A 204 -0.43 -4.96 -2.60
CA GLY A 204 0.71 -5.00 -1.67
C GLY A 204 0.51 -4.01 -0.53
N PRO A 205 1.40 -3.98 0.48
CA PRO A 205 1.23 -3.17 1.67
C PRO A 205 1.22 -1.66 1.36
N VAL A 206 0.17 -0.97 1.77
CA VAL A 206 -0.06 0.46 1.59
C VAL A 206 -0.12 1.12 2.95
N GLN A 207 0.75 2.11 3.18
CA GLN A 207 0.69 2.98 4.35
C GLN A 207 0.21 4.36 3.93
N VAL A 208 -0.62 4.99 4.76
CA VAL A 208 -1.08 6.36 4.54
C VAL A 208 -0.72 7.20 5.76
N VAL A 209 -0.07 8.34 5.53
CA VAL A 209 0.44 9.21 6.60
C VAL A 209 -0.56 10.28 7.02
N GLN A 210 -1.32 10.86 6.07
CA GLN A 210 -2.32 11.91 6.38
C GLN A 210 -3.73 11.55 5.93
N VAL A 211 -3.99 11.46 4.63
CA VAL A 211 -5.37 11.29 4.16
C VAL A 211 -5.44 10.22 3.08
N LEU A 212 -6.32 9.25 3.29
CA LEU A 212 -6.83 8.36 2.27
C LEU A 212 -8.18 8.89 1.77
N ARG A 213 -8.20 9.47 0.57
CA ARG A 213 -9.42 9.96 -0.07
C ARG A 213 -9.99 8.88 -0.99
N ALA A 214 -11.25 8.53 -0.78
CA ALA A 214 -11.97 7.59 -1.63
C ALA A 214 -13.11 8.34 -2.36
N THR A 215 -12.81 8.92 -3.53
CA THR A 215 -13.87 9.44 -4.40
C THR A 215 -14.50 8.33 -5.24
N ASN A 216 -13.75 7.25 -5.45
CA ASN A 216 -14.23 5.93 -5.88
C ASN A 216 -13.64 4.85 -4.95
N ASN A 217 -14.04 3.60 -5.17
CA ASN A 217 -13.72 2.52 -4.25
C ASN A 217 -12.22 2.17 -4.25
N LEU A 218 -11.66 2.01 -3.06
CA LEU A 218 -10.40 1.32 -2.82
C LEU A 218 -10.67 -0.01 -2.12
N ALA A 219 -10.29 -1.13 -2.73
CA ALA A 219 -10.28 -2.43 -2.10
C ALA A 219 -8.96 -2.62 -1.34
N SER A 220 -9.03 -2.69 -0.01
CA SER A 220 -7.83 -2.74 0.83
C SER A 220 -7.04 -4.03 0.68
N GLY A 221 -7.68 -5.15 0.32
CA GLY A 221 -7.03 -6.46 0.28
C GLY A 221 -6.41 -6.92 1.61
N GLY A 222 -6.75 -6.29 2.75
CA GLY A 222 -6.07 -6.49 4.04
C GLY A 222 -4.71 -5.79 4.16
N ASN A 223 -4.33 -4.95 3.19
CA ASN A 223 -2.99 -4.39 3.04
C ASN A 223 -2.87 -2.90 3.40
N VAL A 224 -3.94 -2.23 3.80
CA VAL A 224 -3.90 -0.78 4.08
C VAL A 224 -3.69 -0.54 5.57
N THR A 225 -2.71 0.30 5.89
CA THR A 225 -2.45 0.81 7.24
C THR A 225 -2.54 2.34 7.26
N LEU A 226 -3.42 2.87 8.11
CA LEU A 226 -3.43 4.30 8.46
C LEU A 226 -2.43 4.50 9.60
N LEU A 227 -1.41 5.31 9.35
CA LEU A 227 -0.32 5.54 10.30
C LEU A 227 -0.70 6.56 11.38
N SER A 228 -0.05 6.46 12.54
CA SER A 228 -0.20 7.42 13.64
C SER A 228 1.14 7.60 14.36
N SER A 229 1.56 8.84 14.52
CA SER A 229 2.81 9.23 15.18
C SER A 229 2.65 10.56 15.91
N ALA A 230 3.75 11.09 16.45
CA ALA A 230 3.80 12.45 17.02
C ALA A 230 3.48 13.54 15.98
N ASP A 231 3.65 13.26 14.68
CA ASP A 231 3.42 14.22 13.60
C ASP A 231 1.96 14.27 13.15
N GLY A 232 1.15 13.31 13.55
CA GLY A 232 -0.26 13.24 13.19
C GLY A 232 -0.82 11.82 13.14
N THR A 233 -2.12 11.74 12.91
CA THR A 233 -2.84 10.48 12.67
C THR A 233 -3.54 10.57 11.33
N ALA A 234 -3.34 9.54 10.50
CA ALA A 234 -3.99 9.44 9.21
C ALA A 234 -5.51 9.22 9.36
N LEU A 235 -6.28 9.75 8.42
CA LEU A 235 -7.74 9.63 8.38
C LEU A 235 -8.25 9.16 7.03
N ILE A 236 -9.50 8.67 7.01
CA ILE A 236 -10.22 8.38 5.79
C ILE A 236 -11.18 9.52 5.44
N ALA A 237 -11.17 9.94 4.19
CA ALA A 237 -12.12 10.89 3.62
C ALA A 237 -12.86 10.25 2.44
N GLU A 238 -13.97 9.57 2.73
CA GLU A 238 -14.86 9.00 1.71
C GLU A 238 -15.73 10.11 1.10
N ALA A 239 -15.67 10.25 -0.23
CA ALA A 239 -16.33 11.32 -0.99
C ALA A 239 -16.88 10.80 -2.32
N GLY A 240 -17.76 9.80 -2.25
CA GLY A 240 -18.39 9.14 -3.39
C GLY A 240 -18.03 7.66 -3.52
N GLY A 241 -16.85 7.28 -3.01
CA GLY A 241 -16.38 5.90 -2.94
C GLY A 241 -16.12 5.43 -1.52
N GLN A 242 -15.70 4.18 -1.38
CA GLN A 242 -15.46 3.52 -0.09
C GLN A 242 -14.13 2.79 -0.03
N VAL A 243 -13.52 2.78 1.17
CA VAL A 243 -12.40 1.88 1.50
C VAL A 243 -12.97 0.55 2.00
N THR A 244 -12.92 -0.49 1.17
CA THR A 244 -13.54 -1.79 1.43
C THR A 244 -12.52 -2.83 1.91
N GLY A 245 -12.99 -3.81 2.68
CA GLY A 245 -12.14 -4.82 3.33
C GLY A 245 -11.52 -4.33 4.65
N ASN A 246 -10.75 -5.21 5.29
CA ASN A 246 -10.08 -4.88 6.54
C ASN A 246 -8.91 -3.93 6.31
N ILE A 247 -8.80 -2.93 7.17
CA ILE A 247 -7.68 -2.00 7.27
C ILE A 247 -7.09 -2.09 8.69
N THR A 248 -5.84 -1.65 8.82
CA THR A 248 -5.18 -1.44 10.11
C THR A 248 -5.16 0.05 10.41
N VAL A 249 -5.58 0.46 11.61
CA VAL A 249 -5.59 1.86 12.04
C VAL A 249 -4.73 2.01 13.29
N GLN A 250 -3.57 2.65 13.15
CA GLN A 250 -2.68 2.88 14.28
C GLN A 250 -3.19 4.01 15.18
N ARG A 251 -2.86 3.92 16.46
CA ARG A 251 -3.15 4.95 17.44
C ARG A 251 -1.94 5.23 18.32
N TYR A 252 -1.28 6.34 18.00
CA TYR A 252 -0.26 6.94 18.84
C TYR A 252 -0.88 7.68 20.03
N ILE A 253 -0.19 7.61 21.16
CA ILE A 253 -0.43 8.45 22.33
C ILE A 253 0.90 9.06 22.74
N ASP A 254 0.89 10.35 23.06
CA ASP A 254 2.10 11.07 23.47
C ASP A 254 2.65 10.53 24.81
N PRO A 255 3.86 9.94 24.84
CA PRO A 255 4.47 9.41 26.05
C PRO A 255 5.13 10.50 26.93
N SER A 256 5.19 11.77 26.49
CA SER A 256 5.94 12.83 27.16
C SER A 256 5.53 13.07 28.61
N ARG A 257 4.25 12.84 28.94
CA ARG A 257 3.71 12.97 30.31
C ARG A 257 3.89 11.72 31.16
N ASN A 258 3.74 10.53 30.56
CA ASN A 258 3.94 9.24 31.21
C ASN A 258 4.25 8.18 30.15
N SER A 259 5.51 7.76 30.08
CA SER A 259 5.97 6.71 29.17
C SER A 259 5.67 5.30 29.71
N GLY A 260 5.49 5.16 31.02
CA GLY A 260 5.19 3.90 31.70
C GLY A 260 3.71 3.52 31.68
N LEU A 261 3.38 2.55 32.53
CA LEU A 261 2.00 2.10 32.73
C LEU A 261 1.12 3.26 33.21
N GLY A 262 -0.10 3.32 32.66
CA GLY A 262 -1.10 4.30 33.02
C GLY A 262 -2.38 4.08 32.23
N TYR A 263 -3.50 4.55 32.78
CA TYR A 263 -4.80 4.47 32.11
C TYR A 263 -4.85 5.43 30.92
N ARG A 264 -5.09 4.86 29.74
CA ARG A 264 -5.31 5.57 28.48
C ARG A 264 -6.68 5.21 27.93
N HIS A 265 -7.30 6.15 27.24
CA HIS A 265 -8.65 5.94 26.70
C HIS A 265 -8.59 5.64 25.21
N TYR A 266 -9.16 4.51 24.83
CA TYR A 266 -9.25 4.03 23.46
C TYR A 266 -10.71 3.81 23.06
N GLY A 267 -10.95 3.75 21.76
CA GLY A 267 -12.15 3.17 21.17
C GLY A 267 -11.81 2.71 19.76
N ALA A 268 -12.52 1.70 19.27
CA ALA A 268 -12.25 1.12 17.97
C ALA A 268 -12.71 2.08 16.84
N PRO A 269 -11.81 2.57 15.98
CA PRO A 269 -12.16 3.40 14.83
C PRO A 269 -12.65 2.55 13.64
N VAL A 270 -12.70 1.23 13.79
CA VAL A 270 -13.15 0.25 12.79
C VAL A 270 -14.11 -0.75 13.45
N SER A 271 -14.95 -1.39 12.64
CA SER A 271 -15.78 -2.51 13.08
C SER A 271 -15.04 -3.83 12.91
N GLY A 272 -15.20 -4.73 13.88
CA GLY A 272 -14.56 -6.06 13.88
C GLY A 272 -13.38 -6.18 14.84
N SER A 273 -12.98 -5.09 15.49
CA SER A 273 -11.92 -5.12 16.49
C SER A 273 -12.31 -5.86 17.76
N THR A 274 -11.31 -6.48 18.39
CA THR A 274 -11.45 -7.21 19.65
C THR A 274 -10.51 -6.64 20.70
N VAL A 275 -10.69 -7.03 21.97
CA VAL A 275 -9.79 -6.64 23.06
C VAL A 275 -8.33 -7.02 22.76
N ASN A 276 -8.11 -8.10 21.98
CA ASN A 276 -6.78 -8.52 21.55
C ASN A 276 -6.05 -7.49 20.67
N ASP A 277 -6.77 -6.59 19.98
CA ASP A 277 -6.16 -5.52 19.17
C ASP A 277 -5.49 -4.45 20.05
N LEU A 278 -5.73 -4.44 21.36
CA LEU A 278 -5.00 -3.59 22.30
C LEU A 278 -3.60 -4.12 22.62
N ALA A 279 -3.25 -5.34 22.18
CA ALA A 279 -1.93 -5.91 22.38
C ALA A 279 -0.89 -5.20 21.52
N THR A 280 0.30 -4.98 22.08
CA THR A 280 1.44 -4.42 21.35
C THR A 280 2.70 -5.20 21.70
N THR A 281 3.79 -4.95 20.99
CA THR A 281 5.10 -5.48 21.41
C THR A 281 5.38 -5.07 22.86
N GLY A 282 5.53 -6.06 23.75
CA GLY A 282 5.79 -5.85 25.18
C GLY A 282 4.55 -5.56 26.05
N PHE A 283 3.33 -5.63 25.50
CA PHE A 283 2.09 -5.50 26.26
C PHE A 283 1.03 -6.49 25.80
N SER A 284 0.53 -7.30 26.74
CA SER A 284 -0.63 -8.16 26.53
C SER A 284 -1.78 -7.66 27.41
N PRO A 285 -2.97 -7.40 26.86
CA PRO A 285 -4.14 -7.05 27.66
C PRO A 285 -4.46 -8.18 28.65
N VAL A 286 -4.86 -7.81 29.86
CA VAL A 286 -5.32 -8.72 30.90
C VAL A 286 -6.80 -8.44 31.12
N VAL A 287 -7.61 -9.48 30.94
CA VAL A 287 -9.05 -9.47 31.21
C VAL A 287 -9.33 -10.42 32.36
N ASN A 288 -10.23 -10.03 33.26
CA ASN A 288 -10.61 -10.86 34.40
C ASN A 288 -12.07 -10.62 34.79
N PRO A 289 -13.03 -11.44 34.32
CA PRO A 289 -14.44 -11.25 34.64
C PRO A 289 -14.77 -11.40 36.13
N ASP A 290 -13.92 -12.04 36.94
CA ASP A 290 -14.14 -12.12 38.40
C ASP A 290 -14.09 -10.73 39.06
N PHE A 291 -13.38 -9.77 38.44
CA PHE A 291 -13.43 -8.34 38.83
C PHE A 291 -14.86 -7.81 38.87
N ASN A 292 -15.70 -8.25 37.93
CA ASN A 292 -17.03 -7.68 37.71
C ASN A 292 -18.02 -8.07 38.83
N THR A 293 -17.80 -9.16 39.55
CA THR A 293 -18.72 -9.66 40.58
C THR A 293 -18.11 -9.68 41.98
N SER A 294 -16.83 -9.37 42.12
CA SER A 294 -16.13 -9.41 43.40
C SER A 294 -16.62 -8.31 44.36
N ALA A 295 -16.79 -8.67 45.63
CA ALA A 295 -17.04 -7.70 46.70
C ALA A 295 -15.78 -6.86 47.03
N THR A 296 -14.58 -7.32 46.62
CA THR A 296 -13.30 -6.63 46.79
C THR A 296 -12.51 -6.62 45.48
N PRO A 297 -12.96 -5.90 44.43
CA PRO A 297 -12.38 -5.98 43.09
C PRO A 297 -10.88 -5.66 43.04
N GLY A 298 -10.39 -4.80 43.94
CA GLY A 298 -8.98 -4.45 44.11
C GLY A 298 -8.04 -5.62 44.45
N GLN A 299 -8.58 -6.79 44.80
CA GLN A 299 -7.82 -7.98 45.22
C GLN A 299 -7.90 -9.14 44.22
N VAL A 300 -8.57 -8.98 43.07
CA VAL A 300 -8.62 -10.05 42.06
C VAL A 300 -7.26 -10.19 41.38
N SER A 301 -6.90 -11.44 41.06
CA SER A 301 -5.63 -11.77 40.41
C SER A 301 -5.88 -12.76 39.26
N PRO A 302 -5.34 -12.52 38.05
CA PRO A 302 -4.58 -11.32 37.68
C PRO A 302 -5.47 -10.06 37.66
N PHE A 303 -4.92 -8.91 38.05
CA PHE A 303 -5.68 -7.66 38.03
C PHE A 303 -5.86 -7.19 36.57
N PRO A 304 -7.08 -6.83 36.14
CA PRO A 304 -7.31 -6.51 34.75
C PRO A 304 -6.62 -5.21 34.31
N THR A 305 -6.32 -5.10 33.01
CA THR A 305 -5.76 -3.89 32.41
C THR A 305 -6.71 -3.23 31.41
N VAL A 306 -7.85 -3.84 31.09
CA VAL A 306 -8.85 -3.29 30.15
C VAL A 306 -10.19 -3.16 30.84
N TYR A 307 -10.82 -2.00 30.67
CA TYR A 307 -12.11 -1.69 31.27
C TYR A 307 -13.02 -0.96 30.29
N SER A 308 -14.28 -1.36 30.22
CA SER A 308 -15.39 -0.52 29.76
C SER A 308 -16.12 0.08 30.96
N TYR A 309 -17.08 0.97 30.73
CA TYR A 309 -17.89 1.56 31.80
C TYR A 309 -19.37 1.18 31.65
N ASN A 310 -19.96 0.63 32.71
CA ASN A 310 -21.38 0.32 32.82
C ASN A 310 -21.93 0.87 34.14
N GLN A 311 -22.63 2.00 34.05
CA GLN A 311 -23.27 2.68 35.19
C GLN A 311 -24.33 1.85 35.94
N ASP A 312 -24.95 0.85 35.32
CA ASP A 312 -26.03 0.10 35.99
C ASP A 312 -25.48 -0.70 37.18
N ARG A 313 -24.17 -0.96 37.17
CA ARG A 313 -23.43 -1.61 38.26
C ARG A 313 -23.41 -0.80 39.54
N ILE A 314 -23.53 0.53 39.45
CA ILE A 314 -23.56 1.40 40.63
C ILE A 314 -24.70 1.00 41.58
N ALA A 315 -25.86 0.65 41.02
CA ALA A 315 -27.04 0.26 41.80
C ALA A 315 -27.16 -1.26 42.03
N THR A 316 -26.46 -2.08 41.23
CA THR A 316 -26.70 -3.54 41.17
C THR A 316 -25.57 -4.39 41.75
N VAL A 317 -24.36 -3.82 41.92
CA VAL A 317 -23.19 -4.56 42.41
C VAL A 317 -22.81 -4.09 43.81
N THR A 318 -22.65 -5.06 44.71
CA THR A 318 -22.08 -4.83 46.05
C THR A 318 -20.56 -5.01 45.97
N SER A 319 -19.81 -3.95 46.24
CA SER A 319 -18.34 -4.01 46.33
C SER A 319 -17.77 -2.95 47.28
N SER A 320 -16.49 -3.09 47.62
CA SER A 320 -15.73 -2.15 48.46
C SER A 320 -15.32 -0.87 47.74
N TYR A 321 -15.70 -0.70 46.47
CA TYR A 321 -15.37 0.47 45.67
C TYR A 321 -16.36 1.61 45.86
N SER A 322 -15.93 2.83 45.56
CA SER A 322 -16.81 4.00 45.52
C SER A 322 -17.89 3.82 44.43
N ASP A 323 -18.99 4.59 44.53
CA ASP A 323 -20.12 4.42 43.61
C ASP A 323 -19.71 4.58 42.14
N PHE A 324 -18.91 5.59 41.79
CA PHE A 324 -18.40 5.73 40.42
C PHE A 324 -17.53 4.53 39.98
N ASP A 325 -16.65 4.06 40.86
CA ASP A 325 -15.68 3.00 40.55
C ASP A 325 -16.32 1.63 40.36
N LYS A 326 -17.51 1.39 40.93
CA LYS A 326 -18.31 0.18 40.65
C LYS A 326 -18.66 0.03 39.16
N GLY A 327 -18.70 1.15 38.43
CA GLY A 327 -19.07 1.19 37.02
C GLY A 327 -18.04 0.55 36.08
N TRP A 328 -16.78 0.40 36.49
CA TRP A 328 -15.77 -0.24 35.63
C TRP A 328 -16.06 -1.73 35.45
N VAL A 329 -15.87 -2.22 34.21
CA VAL A 329 -16.12 -3.60 33.80
C VAL A 329 -14.93 -4.13 33.03
N SER A 330 -14.33 -5.21 33.50
CA SER A 330 -13.36 -5.96 32.72
C SER A 330 -14.06 -6.82 31.67
N PRO A 331 -13.58 -6.87 30.42
CA PRO A 331 -14.06 -7.85 29.44
C PRO A 331 -13.95 -9.30 29.96
N GLY A 332 -14.72 -10.21 29.37
CA GLY A 332 -14.69 -11.64 29.69
C GLY A 332 -13.58 -12.40 28.97
N ALA A 333 -13.22 -12.00 27.75
CA ALA A 333 -12.17 -12.63 26.94
C ALA A 333 -11.45 -11.62 26.04
N LEU A 334 -10.24 -11.98 25.57
CA LEU A 334 -9.51 -11.19 24.56
C LEU A 334 -10.23 -11.15 23.21
N THR A 335 -11.10 -12.12 22.94
CA THR A 335 -11.94 -12.18 21.73
C THR A 335 -13.20 -11.32 21.82
N ASP A 336 -13.48 -10.72 22.99
CA ASP A 336 -14.64 -9.85 23.13
C ASP A 336 -14.50 -8.64 22.20
N ALA A 337 -15.60 -8.25 21.57
CA ALA A 337 -15.62 -7.13 20.65
C ALA A 337 -15.35 -5.81 21.38
N LEU A 338 -14.52 -4.95 20.76
CA LEU A 338 -14.50 -3.54 21.08
C LEU A 338 -15.65 -2.88 20.33
N VAL A 339 -16.75 -2.65 21.04
CA VAL A 339 -18.00 -2.14 20.47
C VAL A 339 -17.77 -0.74 19.92
N VAL A 340 -18.15 -0.54 18.66
CA VAL A 340 -18.02 0.75 17.96
C VAL A 340 -18.79 1.83 18.71
N GLY A 341 -18.13 2.96 18.98
CA GLY A 341 -18.69 4.09 19.73
C GLY A 341 -18.53 3.98 21.25
N THR A 342 -18.14 2.81 21.78
CA THR A 342 -17.81 2.60 23.19
C THR A 342 -16.34 2.94 23.43
N GLY A 343 -16.06 3.65 24.52
CA GLY A 343 -14.70 3.89 24.97
C GLY A 343 -14.25 2.87 26.03
N TYR A 344 -12.94 2.69 26.10
CA TYR A 344 -12.27 1.71 26.96
C TYR A 344 -11.10 2.39 27.67
N ALA A 345 -10.96 2.16 28.97
CA ALA A 345 -9.78 2.52 29.73
C ALA A 345 -8.80 1.35 29.75
N VAL A 346 -7.55 1.60 29.35
CA VAL A 346 -6.52 0.58 29.19
C VAL A 346 -5.27 1.00 29.96
N ASN A 347 -4.85 0.19 30.93
CA ASN A 347 -3.59 0.38 31.64
C ASN A 347 -2.44 -0.24 30.84
N ILE A 348 -1.84 0.58 29.97
CA ILE A 348 -0.84 0.18 28.96
C ILE A 348 0.41 1.07 29.11
N PRO A 349 1.58 0.82 28.49
CA PRO A 349 2.67 1.81 28.42
C PRO A 349 2.36 2.97 27.46
N GLY A 350 3.01 4.12 27.64
CA GLY A 350 2.81 5.30 26.78
C GLY A 350 3.52 5.20 25.44
N THR A 351 4.49 4.31 25.37
CA THR A 351 5.23 3.97 24.16
C THR A 351 4.51 2.94 23.29
N ALA A 352 3.38 2.40 23.73
CA ALA A 352 2.61 1.42 22.97
C ALA A 352 1.93 2.08 21.76
N LEU A 353 2.16 1.51 20.58
CA LEU A 353 1.46 1.87 19.35
C LEU A 353 0.39 0.81 19.09
N VAL A 354 -0.83 1.08 19.55
CA VAL A 354 -1.98 0.19 19.36
C VAL A 354 -2.42 0.26 17.90
N ASP A 355 -2.82 -0.88 17.33
CA ASP A 355 -3.41 -0.93 15.99
C ASP A 355 -4.73 -1.71 15.98
N PHE A 356 -5.76 -1.08 15.41
CA PHE A 356 -7.08 -1.68 15.28
C PHE A 356 -7.23 -2.27 13.89
N VAL A 357 -7.60 -3.55 13.80
CA VAL A 357 -7.84 -4.22 12.52
C VAL A 357 -9.34 -4.45 12.34
N GLY A 358 -9.88 -3.99 11.22
CA GLY A 358 -11.30 -4.11 10.94
C GLY A 358 -11.75 -3.33 9.71
N THR A 359 -13.05 -3.27 9.49
CA THR A 359 -13.65 -2.51 8.38
C THR A 359 -13.97 -1.08 8.79
N ALA A 360 -13.76 -0.10 7.90
CA ALA A 360 -14.06 1.30 8.19
C ALA A 360 -15.55 1.50 8.53
N ASN A 361 -15.82 2.18 9.65
CA ASN A 361 -17.17 2.54 10.07
C ASN A 361 -17.75 3.65 9.17
N ARG A 362 -19.07 3.61 8.93
CA ARG A 362 -19.78 4.54 8.03
C ARG A 362 -21.14 4.93 8.57
N GLY A 363 -21.64 6.08 8.08
CA GLY A 363 -22.94 6.60 8.49
C GLY A 363 -22.96 6.97 9.96
N ALA A 364 -24.13 7.33 10.49
CA ALA A 364 -24.28 7.68 11.90
C ALA A 364 -24.14 6.43 12.79
N VAL A 365 -23.23 6.48 13.77
CA VAL A 365 -23.14 5.48 14.84
C VAL A 365 -24.00 5.96 16.01
N THR A 366 -25.04 5.19 16.34
CA THR A 366 -25.92 5.49 17.47
C THR A 366 -25.47 4.69 18.68
N VAL A 367 -25.13 5.39 19.76
CA VAL A 367 -24.85 4.78 21.07
C VAL A 367 -25.95 5.18 22.04
N ALA A 368 -26.62 4.20 22.64
CA ALA A 368 -27.68 4.46 23.60
C ALA A 368 -27.08 4.92 24.94
N ALA A 369 -27.31 6.18 25.31
CA ALA A 369 -27.02 6.69 26.64
C ALA A 369 -28.25 6.53 27.53
N ALA A 370 -28.24 5.54 28.41
CA ALA A 370 -29.25 5.42 29.46
C ALA A 370 -28.81 6.19 30.71
N ARG A 371 -29.69 6.30 31.71
CA ARG A 371 -29.33 6.68 33.08
C ARG A 371 -29.86 5.62 34.05
N GLY A 372 -28.99 5.09 34.90
CA GLY A 372 -29.38 4.14 35.95
C GLY A 372 -30.22 4.77 37.07
N THR A 373 -30.68 3.95 38.00
CA THR A 373 -31.54 4.37 39.12
C THR A 373 -30.79 5.02 40.28
N SER A 374 -29.47 4.81 40.39
CA SER A 374 -28.64 5.45 41.42
C SER A 374 -28.57 6.98 41.23
N ALA A 375 -28.38 7.70 42.33
CA ALA A 375 -28.11 9.14 42.30
C ALA A 375 -26.82 9.46 41.52
N ASP A 376 -25.81 8.60 41.62
CA ASP A 376 -24.50 8.76 40.97
C ASP A 376 -24.43 8.13 39.56
N ALA A 377 -25.55 7.65 39.02
CA ALA A 377 -25.63 7.17 37.64
C ALA A 377 -25.73 8.31 36.62
N GLY A 378 -25.42 8.01 35.36
CA GLY A 378 -25.44 8.92 34.22
C GLY A 378 -24.14 8.93 33.41
N TRP A 379 -23.10 8.26 33.92
CA TRP A 379 -21.78 8.22 33.28
C TRP A 379 -21.76 7.28 32.07
N GLN A 380 -21.14 7.76 31.00
CA GLN A 380 -20.93 7.03 29.75
C GLN A 380 -19.49 7.23 29.31
N LEU A 381 -18.82 6.17 28.89
CA LEU A 381 -17.50 6.24 28.25
C LEU A 381 -17.68 6.00 26.76
N LEU A 382 -17.64 7.07 25.98
CA LEU A 382 -17.86 7.07 24.53
C LEU A 382 -16.56 7.36 23.79
N ALA A 383 -16.45 6.88 22.55
CA ALA A 383 -15.30 7.12 21.69
C ALA A 383 -15.71 7.52 20.28
N ASN A 384 -14.84 8.27 19.59
CA ASN A 384 -15.00 8.54 18.17
C ASN A 384 -14.88 7.21 17.39
N PRO A 385 -15.92 6.79 16.64
CA PRO A 385 -15.92 5.50 15.97
C PRO A 385 -15.28 5.54 14.57
N TYR A 386 -14.77 6.67 14.10
CA TYR A 386 -14.29 6.81 12.72
C TYR A 386 -12.75 6.93 12.65
N PRO A 387 -12.13 6.36 11.61
CA PRO A 387 -10.70 6.47 11.34
C PRO A 387 -10.33 7.75 10.59
#